data_AF-A0A7W1LMU6-F1
#
_entry.id   AF-A0A7W1LMU6-F1
#
_cell.length_a   1.000
_cell.length_b   1.000
_cell.length_c   1.000
_cell.angle_alpha   90.00
_cell.angle_beta   90.00
_cell.angle_gamma   90.00
#
_symmetry.space_group_name_H-M   'P 1'
#
loop_
_entity.id
_entity.type
_entity.pdbx_description
1 polymer ?
#
loop_
_entity_poly.entity_id
_entity_poly.type
_entity_poly.pdbx_seq_one_letter_code
_entity_poly.pdbx_strand_id
1 'polypeptide(L)' 'MIGRIRDLAQAQVRLSRRITELEAEVQECRRLQTRVAEVTDFVVEVLIPAADRDDERLRRALERYEREVL' A
#
# COMPACT_ATOMS: atom_id res chain seq x y z
N MET A 1 33.20 -27.45 -19.47
CA MET A 1 31.80 -27.78 -19.15
C MET A 1 31.45 -27.45 -17.69
N ILE A 2 32.31 -27.79 -16.72
CA ILE A 2 32.10 -27.59 -15.27
C ILE A 2 31.90 -26.11 -14.86
N GLY A 3 32.62 -25.16 -15.49
CA GLY A 3 32.45 -23.72 -15.20
C GLY A 3 31.04 -23.20 -15.51
N ARG A 4 30.50 -23.55 -16.68
CA ARG A 4 29.14 -23.16 -17.11
C ARG A 4 28.05 -23.68 -16.16
N ILE A 5 28.20 -24.89 -15.64
CA ILE A 5 27.26 -25.48 -14.68
C ILE A 5 27.26 -24.69 -13.36
N ARG A 6 28.45 -24.27 -12.90
CA ARG A 6 28.57 -23.45 -11.69
C ARG A 6 27.93 -22.07 -11.87
N ASP A 7 28.16 -21.43 -13.02
CA ASP A 7 27.61 -20.10 -13.31
C ASP A 7 26.07 -20.12 -13.37
N LEU A 8 25.50 -21.17 -13.97
CA LEU A 8 24.05 -21.39 -14.01
C LEU A 8 23.47 -21.61 -12.61
N ALA A 9 24.12 -22.42 -11.78
CA ALA A 9 23.69 -22.65 -10.40
C ALA A 9 23.72 -21.35 -9.57
N GLN A 10 24.75 -20.52 -9.72
CA GLN A 10 24.84 -19.23 -9.05
C GLN A 10 23.79 -18.24 -9.54
N ALA A 11 23.53 -18.20 -10.86
CA ALA A 11 22.47 -17.38 -11.42
C ALA A 11 21.09 -17.81 -10.90
N GLN A 12 20.83 -19.11 -10.81
CA GLN A 12 19.59 -19.65 -10.25
C GLN A 12 19.41 -19.23 -8.79
N VAL A 13 20.42 -19.40 -7.94
CA VAL A 13 20.34 -18.99 -6.51
C VAL A 13 20.06 -17.50 -6.38
N ARG A 14 20.75 -16.66 -7.16
CA ARG A 14 20.54 -15.21 -7.15
C ARG A 14 19.12 -14.84 -7.60
N LEU A 15 18.61 -15.48 -8.64
CA LEU A 15 17.26 -15.24 -9.14
C LEU A 15 16.20 -15.70 -8.14
N SER A 16 16.34 -16.90 -7.56
CA SER A 16 15.43 -17.40 -6.54
C SER A 16 15.37 -16.46 -5.33
N ARG A 17 16.52 -15.99 -4.84
CA ARG A 17 16.56 -15.01 -3.75
C ARG A 17 15.81 -13.73 -4.10
N ARG A 18 16.08 -13.17 -5.28
CA ARG A 18 15.44 -11.93 -5.74
C ARG A 18 13.94 -12.10 -5.93
N ILE A 19 13.48 -13.26 -6.40
CA ILE A 19 12.05 -13.57 -6.51
C ILE A 19 11.42 -13.58 -5.12
N THR A 20 12.02 -14.25 -4.15
CA THR A 20 11.50 -14.27 -2.76
C THR A 20 11.41 -12.87 -2.15
N GLU A 21 12.42 -12.02 -2.37
CA GLU A 21 12.40 -10.62 -1.92
C GLU A 21 11.25 -9.83 -2.58
N LEU A 22 11.08 -9.95 -3.90
CA LEU A 22 10.00 -9.29 -4.63
C LEU A 22 8.62 -9.82 -4.26
N GLU A 23 8.48 -11.13 -4.01
CA GLU A 23 7.23 -11.73 -3.55
C GLU A 23 6.83 -11.16 -2.19
N ALA A 24 7.78 -10.99 -1.26
CA ALA A 24 7.52 -10.36 0.03
C ALA A 24 7.06 -8.91 -0.12
N GLU A 25 7.71 -8.12 -0.98
CA GLU A 25 7.32 -6.73 -1.26
C GLU A 25 5.91 -6.64 -1.87
N VAL A 26 5.57 -7.52 -2.83
CA VAL A 26 4.23 -7.56 -3.43
C VAL A 26 3.17 -7.94 -2.40
N GLN A 27 3.44 -8.88 -1.51
CA GLN A 27 2.48 -9.24 -0.46
C GLN A 27 2.24 -8.08 0.50
N GLU A 28 3.28 -7.33 0.89
CA GLU A 28 3.09 -6.14 1.73
C GLU A 28 2.31 -5.05 1.00
N CYS A 29 2.60 -4.82 -0.29
CA CYS A 29 1.83 -3.86 -1.10
C CYS A 29 0.34 -4.23 -1.16
N ARG A 30 0.02 -5.51 -1.36
CA ARG A 30 -1.37 -5.99 -1.34
C ARG A 30 -2.03 -5.77 0.02
N ARG A 31 -1.32 -6.09 1.12
CA ARG A 31 -1.81 -5.88 2.48
C ARG A 31 -2.12 -4.41 2.76
N LEU A 32 -1.25 -3.51 2.32
CA LEU A 32 -1.45 -2.07 2.44
C LEU A 32 -2.64 -1.61 1.60
N GLN A 33 -2.76 -2.09 0.35
CA GLN A 33 -3.87 -1.73 -0.53
C GLN A 33 -5.22 -2.16 0.04
N THR A 34 -5.33 -3.37 0.62
CA THR A 34 -6.54 -3.81 1.32
C THR A 34 -6.88 -2.87 2.47
N ARG A 35 -5.89 -2.51 3.30
CA ARG A 35 -6.12 -1.62 4.44
C ARG A 35 -6.52 -0.21 4.02
N VAL A 36 -5.96 0.30 2.92
CA VAL A 36 -6.36 1.60 2.35
C VAL A 36 -7.80 1.53 1.83
N ALA A 37 -8.19 0.44 1.17
CA ALA A 37 -9.56 0.24 0.72
C ALA A 37 -10.53 0.20 1.90
N GLU A 38 -10.24 -0.57 2.95
CA GLU A 38 -11.06 -0.64 4.17
C GLU A 38 -11.22 0.73 4.85
N VAL A 39 -10.13 1.50 4.96
CA VAL A 39 -10.20 2.86 5.53
C VAL A 39 -11.01 3.79 4.64
N THR A 40 -10.87 3.65 3.32
CA THR A 40 -11.63 4.46 2.36
C THR A 40 -13.12 4.13 2.43
N ASP A 41 -13.48 2.85 2.51
CA ASP A 41 -14.87 2.41 2.70
C ASP A 41 -15.44 2.94 4.01
N PHE A 42 -14.68 2.90 5.10
CA PHE A 42 -15.10 3.50 6.38
C PHE A 42 -15.29 5.02 6.28
N VAL A 43 -14.38 5.72 5.60
CA VAL A 43 -14.51 7.16 5.34
C VAL A 43 -15.77 7.46 4.53
N VAL A 44 -16.06 6.67 3.51
CA VAL A 44 -17.27 6.84 2.69
C VAL A 44 -18.52 6.55 3.50
N GLU A 45 -18.55 5.47 4.27
CA GLU A 45 -19.73 5.04 5.04
C GLU A 45 -20.00 5.95 6.25
N VAL A 46 -18.97 6.49 6.89
CA VAL A 46 -19.11 7.23 8.14
C VAL A 46 -18.95 8.74 7.95
N LEU A 47 -17.97 9.19 7.17
CA LEU A 47 -17.69 10.62 7.03
C LEU A 47 -18.61 11.31 6.02
N ILE A 48 -19.06 10.64 4.95
CA ILE A 48 -20.04 11.26 4.03
C ILE A 48 -21.37 11.52 4.75
N PRO A 49 -21.97 10.57 5.50
CA PRO A 49 -23.19 10.87 6.25
C PRO A 49 -22.99 11.82 7.42
N ALA A 50 -21.77 11.90 7.99
CA ALA A 50 -21.45 12.86 9.04
C ALA A 50 -21.22 14.27 8.50
N ALA A 51 -20.69 14.41 7.28
CA ALA A 51 -20.63 15.67 6.53
C ALA A 51 -22.02 16.28 6.44
N ASP A 52 -22.95 15.50 5.90
CA ASP A 52 -24.33 15.88 5.63
C ASP A 52 -25.12 16.27 6.92
N ARG A 53 -24.63 15.85 8.10
CA ARG A 53 -25.24 16.16 9.41
C ARG A 53 -24.73 17.46 10.06
N ASP A 54 -23.53 17.92 9.73
CA ASP A 54 -22.92 19.13 10.33
C ASP A 54 -21.84 19.72 9.38
N ASP A 55 -22.27 20.09 8.17
CA ASP A 55 -21.42 20.54 7.04
C ASP A 55 -20.38 21.59 7.44
N GLU A 56 -20.75 22.51 8.34
CA GLU A 56 -19.89 23.60 8.80
C GLU A 56 -18.74 23.13 9.69
N ARG A 57 -18.96 22.09 10.49
CA ARG A 57 -17.91 21.53 11.35
C ARG A 57 -16.96 20.65 10.56
N LEU A 58 -17.48 19.85 9.62
CA LEU A 58 -16.65 19.03 8.77
C LEU A 58 -15.81 19.88 7.81
N ARG A 59 -16.40 20.89 7.16
CA ARG A 59 -15.66 21.78 6.25
C ARG A 59 -14.48 22.46 6.95
N ARG A 60 -14.67 22.94 8.17
CA ARG A 60 -13.59 23.52 8.99
C ARG A 60 -12.50 22.50 9.35
N ALA A 61 -12.87 21.23 9.57
CA ALA A 61 -11.90 20.16 9.81
C ALA A 61 -11.11 19.78 8.55
N LEU A 62 -11.77 19.73 7.37
CA LEU A 62 -11.13 19.49 6.08
C LEU A 62 -10.18 20.63 5.69
N GLU A 63 -10.60 21.89 5.82
CA GLU A 63 -9.74 23.07 5.60
C GLU A 63 -8.52 23.10 6.52
N ARG A 64 -8.62 22.53 7.72
CA ARG A 64 -7.48 22.38 8.62
C ARG A 64 -6.53 21.29 8.13
N TYR A 65 -7.06 20.14 7.73
CA TYR A 65 -6.27 19.03 7.21
C TYR A 65 -5.51 19.42 5.93
N GLU A 66 -6.17 20.10 4.98
CA GLU A 66 -5.54 20.58 3.75
C GLU A 66 -4.36 21.52 4.00
N ARG A 67 -4.39 22.31 5.08
CA ARG A 67 -3.28 23.19 5.48
C ARG A 67 -2.14 22.47 6.22
N GLU A 68 -2.40 21.30 6.78
CA GLU A 68 -1.41 20.54 7.55
C GLU A 68 -0.72 19.47 6.68
N VAL A 69 -1.35 19.04 5.57
CA VAL A 69 -0.86 17.95 4.71
C VAL A 69 -0.30 18.42 3.36
N LEU A 70 -0.68 19.61 2.87
CA LEU A 70 -0.02 20.30 1.75
C LEU A 70 0.93 21.38 2.25
#